data_AF-Q23GE1-F1
#
_entry.id   AF-Q23GE1-F1
#
_cell.length_a   1.000
_cell.length_b   1.000
_cell.length_c   1.000
_cell.angle_alpha   90.00
_cell.angle_beta   90.00
_cell.angle_gamma   90.00
#
_symmetry.space_group_name_H-M   'P 1'
#
loop_
_entity.id
_entity.type
_entity.pdbx_description
1 polymer ?
#
loop_
_entity_poly.entity_id
_entity_poly.type
_entity_poly.pdbx_seq_one_letter_code
_entity_poly.pdbx_strand_id
1 'polypeptide(L)'
;MAYKLIRQSQLNSFFKYKVLIKVLIDKYNLENGLYYLQTDQVFISNSQFINNTYSIISENQATLLISSSYVQFSYISSKNNSANIQIIKSQYVNIDNGNFFNNTSVNGGAIYFYLISQAVIIKLSYFIKNQAEASGGGLYFLQEQGNITIDSSNLISQNVACIGGGIRLYSSNVSNIQQMIDKVIFLKNNAYIYGNNFATFAQGITVSSPALKSEYQRFQDLSNQLQNSYSGQLNVDNFKSGDTGVFEVAFYDQDDRQITFDAQKVNQKIYHQSIVEEIKSFSIQFVSNNLTYITINGENFVNYNKFNSTTNTFYLDNFNILSVPMSTQFLQINYQIKPSLVNEVLQPNPLPILAQIYFRNCEIGEIIKSFTEIISTCSYCSKGTYSLQEPQSKDLQCLKCPDSAIDCEGNSITIKNGYWRENKQTDQIIYCINNPDLCREDPKISQECIEGYVGPLCETCDNLGQVWIGKRYTKIFDKQYQCSECSQVKVYNKIKTTSHIKQ
;
A
#
# COMPACT_ATOMS: atom_id res chain seq x y z
N MET A 1 -12.03 40.64 31.65
CA MET A 1 -11.91 39.22 32.03
C MET A 1 -12.56 39.08 33.39
N ALA A 2 -13.82 38.66 33.46
CA ALA A 2 -14.55 38.56 34.72
C ALA A 2 -14.47 37.12 35.24
N TYR A 3 -13.71 36.91 36.31
CA TYR A 3 -13.63 35.63 37.00
C TYR A 3 -14.84 35.51 37.91
N LYS A 4 -15.77 34.60 37.60
CA LYS A 4 -16.89 34.29 38.50
C LYS A 4 -16.56 32.99 39.23
N LEU A 5 -16.09 33.11 40.48
CA LEU A 5 -16.09 32.00 41.44
C LEU A 5 -17.55 31.68 41.77
N ILE A 6 -18.01 30.48 41.44
CA ILE A 6 -19.36 30.02 41.77
C ILE A 6 -19.21 28.89 42.78
N ARG A 7 -19.56 29.19 44.04
CA ARG A 7 -19.70 28.18 45.09
C ARG A 7 -21.09 27.56 44.96
N GLN A 8 -21.15 26.23 44.78
CA GLN A 8 -22.33 25.42 44.43
C GLN A 8 -22.95 25.76 43.06
N SER A 9 -22.84 24.85 42.08
CA SER A 9 -23.29 25.11 40.71
C SER A 9 -24.47 24.23 40.30
N GLN A 10 -25.69 24.73 40.48
CA GLN A 10 -26.67 24.69 39.39
C GLN A 10 -26.49 25.98 38.59
N LEU A 11 -25.89 25.86 37.41
CA LEU A 11 -25.69 26.98 36.49
C LEU A 11 -26.80 26.98 35.45
N ASN A 12 -27.79 27.85 35.63
CA ASN A 12 -28.68 28.31 34.54
C ASN A 12 -28.13 29.65 34.07
N SER A 13 -27.45 29.67 32.92
CA SER A 13 -26.74 30.89 32.49
C SER A 13 -26.55 30.98 30.98
N PHE A 14 -26.72 32.20 30.45
CA PHE A 14 -26.40 32.58 29.08
C PHE A 14 -25.03 33.28 29.08
N PHE A 15 -24.05 32.72 28.39
CA PHE A 15 -22.70 33.28 28.35
C PHE A 15 -22.33 33.70 26.93
N LYS A 16 -22.20 35.01 26.73
CA LYS A 16 -21.82 35.63 25.45
C LYS A 16 -20.32 35.87 25.31
N TYR A 17 -19.52 35.64 26.37
CA TYR A 17 -18.06 35.79 26.37
C TYR A 17 -17.39 34.87 27.41
N LYS A 18 -16.10 34.56 27.16
CA LYS A 18 -15.17 33.68 27.92
C LYS A 18 -15.58 33.42 29.38
N VAL A 19 -15.96 32.17 29.67
CA VAL A 19 -16.23 31.70 31.03
C VAL A 19 -15.27 30.59 31.39
N LEU A 20 -14.27 30.93 32.20
CA LEU A 20 -13.51 29.91 32.91
C LEU A 20 -14.30 29.55 34.17
N ILE A 21 -15.10 28.49 34.11
CA ILE A 21 -15.78 27.96 35.31
C ILE A 21 -14.81 27.00 36.00
N LYS A 22 -13.98 27.55 36.90
CA LYS A 22 -13.20 26.73 37.83
C LYS A 22 -14.09 26.41 39.03
N VAL A 23 -14.84 25.30 38.96
CA VAL A 23 -15.53 24.75 40.12
C VAL A 23 -14.51 23.98 40.95
N LEU A 24 -14.03 24.60 42.03
CA LEU A 24 -13.58 23.87 43.23
C LEU A 24 -14.80 23.76 44.13
N ILE A 25 -14.93 22.70 44.97
CA ILE A 25 -15.73 22.55 46.23
C ILE A 25 -16.25 21.07 46.37
N ASP A 26 -16.47 20.38 47.52
CA ASP A 26 -16.90 20.80 48.89
C ASP A 26 -16.47 19.90 50.08
N LYS A 27 -15.76 18.76 49.94
CA LYS A 27 -15.47 17.88 51.10
C LYS A 27 -14.07 17.28 51.13
N TYR A 28 -13.37 17.58 52.21
CA TYR A 28 -12.11 16.97 52.62
C TYR A 28 -12.34 16.13 53.88
N ASN A 29 -11.92 14.86 53.86
CA ASN A 29 -11.67 14.12 55.09
C ASN A 29 -10.21 14.33 55.48
N LEU A 30 -9.99 14.58 56.77
CA LEU A 30 -8.68 14.80 57.35
C LEU A 30 -8.26 13.53 58.07
N GLU A 31 -7.39 12.73 57.43
CA GLU A 31 -6.73 11.59 58.05
C GLU A 31 -5.21 11.76 57.88
N ASN A 32 -4.47 11.73 58.99
CA ASN A 32 -3.00 11.83 59.02
C ASN A 32 -2.40 13.07 58.34
N GLY A 33 -3.08 14.23 58.40
CA GLY A 33 -2.59 15.48 57.81
C GLY A 33 -2.62 15.53 56.28
N LEU A 34 -3.26 14.55 55.64
CA LEU A 34 -3.51 14.51 54.19
C LEU A 34 -4.98 14.84 53.91
N TYR A 35 -5.22 15.66 52.89
CA TYR A 35 -6.55 16.01 52.41
C TYR A 35 -7.01 14.99 51.36
N TYR A 36 -8.06 14.23 51.64
CA TYR A 36 -8.68 13.34 50.65
C TYR A 36 -9.92 14.00 50.03
N LEU A 37 -9.90 14.25 48.72
CA LEU A 37 -11.06 14.71 47.93
C LEU A 37 -12.03 13.53 47.72
N GLN A 38 -13.24 13.59 48.30
CA GLN A 38 -14.18 12.46 48.24
C GLN A 38 -15.05 12.39 46.96
N THR A 39 -15.31 13.51 46.28
CA THR A 39 -15.84 13.63 44.90
C THR A 39 -16.29 15.08 44.69
N ASP A 40 -15.76 15.74 43.69
CA ASP A 40 -16.28 17.02 43.21
C ASP A 40 -17.24 16.76 42.03
N GLN A 41 -18.33 17.54 41.98
CA GLN A 41 -19.40 17.37 41.01
C GLN A 41 -19.73 18.70 40.32
N VAL A 42 -19.90 18.65 39.00
CA VAL A 42 -20.30 19.80 38.17
C VAL A 42 -21.59 19.47 37.44
N PHE A 43 -22.65 20.23 37.73
CA PHE A 43 -23.93 20.16 37.03
C PHE A 43 -24.16 21.44 36.22
N ILE A 44 -24.32 21.29 34.91
CA ILE A 44 -24.68 22.40 34.02
C ILE A 44 -25.99 22.04 33.32
N SER A 45 -27.01 22.85 33.53
CA SER A 45 -28.34 22.64 32.96
C SER A 45 -28.79 23.87 32.17
N ASN A 46 -29.60 23.67 31.12
CA ASN A 46 -30.29 24.75 30.40
C ASN A 46 -29.37 25.94 30.03
N SER A 47 -28.15 25.64 29.58
CA SER A 47 -27.11 26.65 29.39
C SER A 47 -26.71 26.77 27.92
N GLN A 48 -26.37 27.99 27.51
CA GLN A 48 -26.00 28.31 26.13
C GLN A 48 -24.62 28.97 26.07
N PHE A 49 -23.75 28.43 25.21
CA PHE A 49 -22.41 28.90 24.89
C PHE A 49 -22.37 29.24 23.40
N ILE A 50 -22.48 30.52 23.05
CA ILE A 50 -22.69 30.94 21.66
C ILE A 50 -21.69 32.02 21.26
N ASN A 51 -21.11 31.91 20.05
CA ASN A 51 -20.21 32.89 19.44
C ASN A 51 -18.94 33.19 20.28
N ASN A 52 -18.37 32.18 20.94
CA ASN A 52 -17.08 32.32 21.63
C ASN A 52 -15.95 32.18 20.60
N THR A 53 -15.45 33.31 20.10
CA THR A 53 -14.41 33.35 19.07
C THR A 53 -13.05 33.73 19.65
N TYR A 54 -12.00 33.10 19.13
CA TYR A 54 -10.59 33.32 19.41
C TYR A 54 -9.86 33.71 18.12
N SER A 55 -8.84 34.56 18.23
CA SER A 55 -8.08 35.05 17.06
C SER A 55 -7.17 34.00 16.43
N ILE A 56 -6.77 32.98 17.21
CA ILE A 56 -5.90 31.87 16.80
C ILE A 56 -6.48 30.63 17.43
N ILE A 57 -6.76 29.58 16.65
CA ILE A 57 -7.23 28.30 17.18
C ILE A 57 -6.02 27.55 17.74
N SER A 58 -6.10 27.07 18.99
CA SER A 58 -5.02 26.29 19.61
C SER A 58 -5.54 25.26 20.60
N GLU A 59 -4.76 24.21 20.86
CA GLU A 59 -5.16 23.11 21.77
C GLU A 59 -5.45 23.56 23.20
N ASN A 60 -4.85 24.68 23.63
CA ASN A 60 -5.04 25.24 24.98
C ASN A 60 -6.30 26.09 25.11
N GLN A 61 -7.08 26.25 24.05
CA GLN A 61 -8.31 27.03 24.08
C GLN A 61 -9.53 26.15 24.25
N ALA A 62 -10.37 26.55 25.19
CA ALA A 62 -11.65 25.94 25.45
C ALA A 62 -12.71 27.03 25.60
N THR A 63 -13.91 26.77 25.08
CA THR A 63 -15.12 27.52 25.45
C THR A 63 -15.44 27.27 26.92
N LEU A 64 -15.23 26.04 27.37
CA LEU A 64 -15.38 25.61 28.76
C LEU A 64 -14.35 24.52 29.06
N LEU A 65 -13.59 24.67 30.15
CA LEU A 65 -12.63 23.67 30.63
C LEU A 65 -13.09 23.17 32.00
N ILE A 66 -13.34 21.86 32.11
CA ILE A 66 -13.81 21.20 33.33
C ILE A 66 -12.81 20.13 33.73
N SER A 67 -12.50 20.09 35.02
CA SER A 67 -11.77 19.00 35.67
C SER A 67 -12.49 18.70 36.96
N SER A 68 -13.30 17.64 36.98
CA SER A 68 -14.09 17.26 38.14
C SER A 68 -14.39 15.77 38.16
N SER A 69 -14.59 15.16 39.33
CA SER A 69 -14.83 13.73 39.45
C SER A 69 -16.10 13.32 38.70
N TYR A 70 -17.18 14.10 38.83
CA TYR A 70 -18.45 13.85 38.15
C TYR A 70 -18.91 15.08 37.37
N VAL A 71 -19.17 14.93 36.07
CA VAL A 71 -19.67 16.00 35.20
C VAL A 71 -21.02 15.61 34.62
N GLN A 72 -22.02 16.45 34.79
CA GLN A 72 -23.34 16.25 34.20
C GLN A 72 -23.83 17.49 33.45
N PHE A 73 -24.13 17.27 32.17
CA PHE A 73 -24.74 18.25 31.27
C PHE A 73 -26.18 17.83 30.95
N SER A 74 -27.12 18.77 31.09
CA SER A 74 -28.52 18.57 30.71
C SER A 74 -29.03 19.77 29.93
N TYR A 75 -29.53 19.58 28.70
CA TYR A 75 -30.05 20.68 27.88
C TYR A 75 -29.01 21.78 27.61
N ILE A 76 -27.80 21.40 27.21
CA ILE A 76 -26.73 22.33 26.85
C ILE A 76 -26.79 22.69 25.36
N SER A 77 -26.53 23.95 25.01
CA SER A 77 -26.32 24.35 23.63
C SER A 77 -24.96 25.04 23.44
N SER A 78 -24.13 24.52 22.55
CA SER A 78 -22.84 25.10 22.16
C SER A 78 -22.86 25.40 20.66
N LYS A 79 -22.84 26.68 20.27
CA LYS A 79 -23.01 27.09 18.86
C LYS A 79 -21.99 28.12 18.39
N ASN A 80 -21.45 27.95 17.19
CA ASN A 80 -20.58 28.93 16.52
C ASN A 80 -19.37 29.34 17.36
N ASN A 81 -18.78 28.42 18.13
CA ASN A 81 -17.59 28.69 18.92
C ASN A 81 -16.33 28.30 18.13
N SER A 82 -15.25 29.05 18.26
CA SER A 82 -13.93 28.69 17.70
C SER A 82 -13.03 28.02 18.75
N ALA A 83 -13.65 27.35 19.74
CA ALA A 83 -13.02 26.42 20.65
C ALA A 83 -14.06 25.41 21.15
N ASN A 84 -13.60 24.23 21.52
CA ASN A 84 -14.42 23.14 22.03
C ASN A 84 -14.73 23.28 23.53
N ILE A 85 -15.54 22.37 24.05
CA ILE A 85 -15.60 22.09 25.49
C ILE A 85 -14.54 21.03 25.81
N GLN A 86 -13.73 21.25 26.84
CA GLN A 86 -12.72 20.31 27.30
C GLN A 86 -13.13 19.75 28.66
N ILE A 87 -13.23 18.42 28.75
CA ILE A 87 -13.46 17.70 30.01
C ILE A 87 -12.25 16.80 30.24
N ILE A 88 -11.47 17.14 31.26
CA ILE A 88 -10.17 16.52 31.51
C ILE A 88 -10.12 15.89 32.89
N LYS A 89 -9.38 14.79 33.05
CA LYS A 89 -9.08 14.15 34.35
C LYS A 89 -10.32 13.96 35.24
N SER A 90 -11.41 13.51 34.64
CA SER A 90 -12.68 13.29 35.32
C SER A 90 -12.92 11.79 35.50
N GLN A 91 -13.78 11.37 36.42
CA GLN A 91 -14.09 9.94 36.58
C GLN A 91 -15.28 9.56 35.71
N TYR A 92 -16.34 10.35 35.80
CA TYR A 92 -17.62 10.07 35.15
C TYR A 92 -18.16 11.31 34.45
N VAL A 93 -18.63 11.15 33.22
CA VAL A 93 -19.26 12.22 32.44
C VAL A 93 -20.59 11.75 31.86
N ASN A 94 -21.65 12.51 32.11
CA ASN A 94 -22.97 12.28 31.53
C ASN A 94 -23.44 13.52 30.75
N ILE A 95 -23.74 13.35 29.47
CA ILE A 95 -24.27 14.39 28.60
C ILE A 95 -25.64 13.94 28.12
N ASP A 96 -26.66 14.70 28.51
CA ASP A 96 -28.05 14.44 28.17
C ASP A 96 -28.66 15.67 27.49
N ASN A 97 -29.34 15.46 26.37
CA ASN A 97 -30.00 16.53 25.61
C ASN A 97 -29.05 17.69 25.19
N GLY A 98 -27.85 17.38 24.70
CA GLY A 98 -26.88 18.37 24.23
C GLY A 98 -27.07 18.77 22.75
N ASN A 99 -26.83 20.03 22.40
CA ASN A 99 -26.85 20.53 21.01
C ASN A 99 -25.58 21.30 20.68
N PHE A 100 -24.68 20.68 19.92
CA PHE A 100 -23.37 21.18 19.53
C PHE A 100 -23.35 21.44 18.02
N PHE A 101 -23.37 22.72 17.64
CA PHE A 101 -23.52 23.13 16.25
C PHE A 101 -22.43 24.10 15.78
N ASN A 102 -21.77 23.79 14.67
CA ASN A 102 -20.82 24.70 14.02
C ASN A 102 -19.70 25.20 14.94
N ASN A 103 -19.18 24.31 15.80
CA ASN A 103 -18.02 24.61 16.63
C ASN A 103 -16.73 24.19 15.91
N THR A 104 -15.66 24.97 16.06
CA THR A 104 -14.35 24.70 15.45
C THR A 104 -13.27 24.62 16.54
N SER A 105 -12.36 23.64 16.46
CA SER A 105 -11.22 23.49 17.37
C SER A 105 -10.05 22.76 16.69
N VAL A 106 -8.93 22.55 17.38
CA VAL A 106 -7.84 21.69 16.88
C VAL A 106 -8.27 20.22 16.91
N ASN A 107 -8.66 19.71 18.08
CA ASN A 107 -9.19 18.36 18.27
C ASN A 107 -10.60 18.44 18.86
N GLY A 108 -11.50 17.54 18.51
CA GLY A 108 -12.83 17.47 19.13
C GLY A 108 -13.62 18.75 18.85
N GLY A 109 -14.06 18.98 17.62
CA GLY A 109 -14.62 20.28 17.21
C GLY A 109 -15.73 20.78 18.14
N ALA A 110 -16.53 19.87 18.71
CA ALA A 110 -17.47 20.19 19.79
C ALA A 110 -16.91 19.90 21.20
N ILE A 111 -16.46 18.67 21.45
CA ILE A 111 -16.00 18.24 22.78
C ILE A 111 -14.71 17.42 22.68
N TYR A 112 -13.80 17.73 23.59
CA TYR A 112 -12.54 17.03 23.82
C TYR A 112 -12.56 16.39 25.22
N PHE A 113 -12.34 15.09 25.26
CA PHE A 113 -12.19 14.29 26.48
C PHE A 113 -10.74 13.85 26.64
N TYR A 114 -10.25 13.91 27.88
CA TYR A 114 -8.91 13.45 28.21
C TYR A 114 -8.86 12.80 29.59
N LEU A 115 -8.37 11.56 29.64
CA LEU A 115 -8.19 10.78 30.87
C LEU A 115 -9.48 10.67 31.70
N ILE A 116 -10.57 10.21 31.10
CA ILE A 116 -11.77 9.80 31.82
C ILE A 116 -11.59 8.37 32.32
N SER A 117 -11.63 8.20 33.65
CA SER A 117 -11.20 6.95 34.28
C SER A 117 -12.29 5.90 34.48
N GLN A 118 -13.58 6.26 34.48
CA GLN A 118 -14.69 5.31 34.68
C GLN A 118 -15.66 5.24 33.51
N ALA A 119 -16.32 6.35 33.14
CA ALA A 119 -17.29 6.31 32.04
C ALA A 119 -17.59 7.67 31.39
N VAL A 120 -17.90 7.63 30.10
CA VAL A 120 -18.55 8.72 29.35
C VAL A 120 -19.87 8.21 28.78
N ILE A 121 -20.98 8.84 29.12
CA ILE A 121 -22.32 8.51 28.62
C ILE A 121 -22.89 9.73 27.90
N ILE A 122 -23.31 9.54 26.65
CA ILE A 122 -23.92 10.58 25.82
C ILE A 122 -25.26 10.08 25.29
N LYS A 123 -26.33 10.84 25.53
CA LYS A 123 -27.71 10.52 25.14
C LYS A 123 -28.43 11.75 24.61
N LEU A 124 -29.39 11.53 23.72
CA LEU A 124 -30.30 12.52 23.17
C LEU A 124 -29.59 13.77 22.63
N SER A 125 -28.35 13.62 22.14
CA SER A 125 -27.47 14.74 21.82
C SER A 125 -27.15 14.83 20.33
N TYR A 126 -26.93 16.06 19.87
CA TYR A 126 -26.71 16.41 18.47
C TYR A 126 -25.34 17.05 18.30
N PHE A 127 -24.52 16.49 17.42
CA PHE A 127 -23.21 17.02 17.04
C PHE A 127 -23.22 17.28 15.54
N ILE A 128 -23.47 18.52 15.14
CA ILE A 128 -23.76 18.88 13.76
C ILE A 128 -22.82 19.97 13.25
N LYS A 129 -22.21 19.76 12.07
CA LYS A 129 -21.33 20.74 11.40
C LYS A 129 -20.14 21.22 12.23
N ASN A 130 -19.67 20.43 13.19
CA ASN A 130 -18.48 20.77 13.94
C ASN A 130 -17.22 20.40 13.13
N GLN A 131 -16.15 21.17 13.31
CA GLN A 131 -14.92 21.03 12.55
C GLN A 131 -13.71 20.95 13.48
N ALA A 132 -12.84 19.99 13.23
CA ALA A 132 -11.53 19.89 13.86
C ALA A 132 -10.44 20.10 12.80
N GLU A 133 -9.40 20.88 13.13
CA GLU A 133 -8.22 21.02 12.25
C GLU A 133 -7.41 19.71 12.18
N ALA A 134 -7.36 18.97 13.28
CA ALA A 134 -6.68 17.69 13.41
C ALA A 134 -7.69 16.53 13.46
N SER A 135 -8.21 16.19 14.64
CA SER A 135 -8.93 14.93 14.83
C SER A 135 -10.26 15.09 15.56
N GLY A 136 -11.24 14.25 15.23
CA GLY A 136 -12.54 14.20 15.93
C GLY A 136 -13.40 15.41 15.62
N GLY A 137 -14.02 15.47 14.43
CA GLY A 137 -14.73 16.68 14.00
C GLY A 137 -15.87 17.07 14.95
N GLY A 138 -16.58 16.10 15.50
CA GLY A 138 -17.51 16.30 16.62
C GLY A 138 -16.85 16.04 17.97
N LEU A 139 -16.43 14.79 18.19
CA LEU A 139 -15.94 14.30 19.48
C LEU A 139 -14.51 13.77 19.36
N TYR A 140 -13.67 14.09 20.34
CA TYR A 140 -12.31 13.54 20.46
C TYR A 140 -12.08 12.99 21.86
N PHE A 141 -11.57 11.77 21.94
CA PHE A 141 -11.27 11.05 23.17
C PHE A 141 -9.79 10.69 23.23
N LEU A 142 -9.10 11.03 24.31
CA LEU A 142 -7.67 10.81 24.46
C LEU A 142 -7.31 10.09 25.75
N GLN A 143 -6.62 8.96 25.61
CA GLN A 143 -6.13 8.16 26.74
C GLN A 143 -7.25 7.77 27.72
N GLU A 144 -8.43 7.47 27.20
CA GLU A 144 -9.56 7.03 28.00
C GLU A 144 -9.32 5.64 28.57
N GLN A 145 -9.68 5.49 29.85
CA GLN A 145 -9.56 4.22 30.58
C GLN A 145 -10.94 3.60 30.85
N GLY A 146 -11.95 4.47 30.97
CA GLY A 146 -13.34 4.10 31.23
C GLY A 146 -14.13 3.65 30.00
N ASN A 147 -15.36 3.21 30.24
CA ASN A 147 -16.29 2.81 29.18
C ASN A 147 -16.91 4.03 28.50
N ILE A 148 -16.97 4.03 27.17
CA ILE A 148 -17.65 5.06 26.39
C ILE A 148 -18.99 4.47 25.91
N THR A 149 -20.09 5.17 26.13
CA THR A 149 -21.43 4.77 25.71
C THR A 149 -22.13 5.91 25.00
N ILE A 150 -22.33 5.75 23.70
CA ILE A 150 -23.10 6.63 22.83
C ILE A 150 -24.12 5.73 22.13
N ASP A 151 -25.41 5.99 22.33
CA ASP A 151 -26.48 5.15 21.79
C ASP A 151 -27.17 5.81 20.58
N SER A 152 -28.19 5.12 20.04
CA SER A 152 -28.97 5.54 18.87
C SER A 152 -29.81 6.80 19.07
N SER A 153 -29.91 7.32 20.29
CA SER A 153 -30.58 8.59 20.54
C SER A 153 -29.74 9.81 20.14
N ASN A 154 -28.49 9.59 19.72
CA ASN A 154 -27.57 10.64 19.31
C ASN A 154 -27.45 10.74 17.79
N LEU A 155 -27.31 11.98 17.30
CA LEU A 155 -27.04 12.27 15.90
C LEU A 155 -25.68 12.96 15.74
N ILE A 156 -24.80 12.36 14.94
CA ILE A 156 -23.48 12.91 14.60
C ILE A 156 -23.44 13.13 13.09
N SER A 157 -23.52 14.39 12.65
CA SER A 157 -23.73 14.70 11.24
C SER A 157 -22.91 15.88 10.72
N GLN A 158 -22.43 15.77 9.47
CA GLN A 158 -21.76 16.86 8.75
C GLN A 158 -20.51 17.39 9.46
N ASN A 159 -19.91 16.61 10.36
CA ASN A 159 -18.69 17.00 11.04
C ASN A 159 -17.47 16.70 10.16
N VAL A 160 -16.40 17.50 10.31
CA VAL A 160 -15.21 17.43 9.45
C VAL A 160 -13.93 17.40 10.28
N ALA A 161 -12.97 16.54 9.92
CA ALA A 161 -11.64 16.49 10.52
C ALA A 161 -10.59 15.93 9.53
N CYS A 162 -9.30 15.93 9.90
CA CYS A 162 -8.31 15.11 9.18
C CYS A 162 -8.54 13.62 9.47
N ILE A 163 -8.73 13.24 10.74
CA ILE A 163 -8.98 11.85 11.16
C ILE A 163 -10.20 11.80 12.08
N GLY A 164 -11.13 10.88 11.84
CA GLY A 164 -12.33 10.75 12.67
C GLY A 164 -13.30 11.93 12.46
N GLY A 165 -13.95 11.99 11.30
CA GLY A 165 -14.79 13.13 10.91
C GLY A 165 -15.93 13.38 11.91
N GLY A 166 -16.58 12.33 12.40
CA GLY A 166 -17.52 12.40 13.52
C GLY A 166 -16.83 12.28 14.88
N ILE A 167 -16.24 11.11 15.13
CA ILE A 167 -15.59 10.76 16.41
C ILE A 167 -14.16 10.28 16.14
N ARG A 168 -13.20 10.71 16.98
CA ARG A 168 -11.89 10.08 17.10
C ARG A 168 -11.70 9.51 18.50
N LEU A 169 -11.31 8.24 18.58
CA LEU A 169 -10.88 7.59 19.81
C LEU A 169 -9.38 7.27 19.77
N TYR A 170 -8.58 8.14 20.37
CA TYR A 170 -7.13 8.01 20.49
C TYR A 170 -6.77 7.39 21.85
N SER A 171 -7.10 6.12 22.04
CA SER A 171 -6.93 5.41 23.33
C SER A 171 -6.55 3.94 23.12
N SER A 172 -5.87 3.34 24.10
CA SER A 172 -5.44 1.93 24.04
C SER A 172 -6.50 0.93 24.52
N ASN A 173 -7.49 1.36 25.31
CA ASN A 173 -8.62 0.52 25.72
C ASN A 173 -9.78 0.68 24.73
N VAL A 174 -9.98 -0.34 23.88
CA VAL A 174 -10.96 -0.32 22.77
C VAL A 174 -12.07 -1.37 22.95
N SER A 175 -12.22 -1.95 24.15
CA SER A 175 -13.22 -2.98 24.38
C SER A 175 -14.65 -2.41 24.23
N ASN A 176 -15.48 -3.08 23.41
CA ASN A 176 -16.89 -2.76 23.11
C ASN A 176 -17.19 -1.51 22.25
N ILE A 177 -16.20 -0.88 21.64
CA ILE A 177 -16.44 0.29 20.76
C ILE A 177 -17.25 -0.03 19.52
N GLN A 178 -17.07 -1.21 18.90
CA GLN A 178 -17.86 -1.58 17.72
C GLN A 178 -19.36 -1.63 18.05
N GLN A 179 -19.72 -2.27 19.17
CA GLN A 179 -21.10 -2.35 19.65
C GLN A 179 -21.72 -0.98 19.97
N MET A 180 -20.89 0.00 20.32
CA MET A 180 -21.31 1.39 20.51
C MET A 180 -21.54 2.08 19.17
N ILE A 181 -20.57 2.02 18.26
CA ILE A 181 -20.63 2.67 16.93
C ILE A 181 -21.85 2.19 16.15
N ASP A 182 -22.12 0.89 16.15
CA ASP A 182 -23.23 0.28 15.39
C ASP A 182 -24.60 0.85 15.78
N LYS A 183 -24.71 1.48 16.96
CA LYS A 183 -25.95 2.08 17.45
C LYS A 183 -26.07 3.55 17.09
N VAL A 184 -24.98 4.28 16.87
CA VAL A 184 -25.02 5.74 16.69
C VAL A 184 -25.47 6.10 15.27
N ILE A 185 -26.29 7.15 15.15
CA ILE A 185 -26.71 7.65 13.83
C ILE A 185 -25.66 8.61 13.30
N PHE A 186 -24.92 8.17 12.28
CA PHE A 186 -23.95 8.99 11.56
C PHE A 186 -24.47 9.41 10.18
N LEU A 187 -24.37 10.71 9.84
CA LEU A 187 -24.82 11.22 8.55
C LEU A 187 -23.83 12.22 7.95
N LYS A 188 -23.21 11.89 6.81
CA LYS A 188 -22.37 12.80 6.01
C LYS A 188 -21.20 13.42 6.77
N ASN A 189 -20.61 12.72 7.73
CA ASN A 189 -19.33 13.15 8.32
C ASN A 189 -18.19 12.90 7.32
N ASN A 190 -17.14 13.69 7.39
CA ASN A 190 -16.02 13.60 6.46
C ASN A 190 -14.68 13.67 7.19
N ALA A 191 -13.80 12.73 6.89
CA ALA A 191 -12.40 12.76 7.29
C ALA A 191 -11.51 12.83 6.06
N TYR A 192 -10.54 13.75 6.06
CA TYR A 192 -9.63 13.91 4.92
C TYR A 192 -8.68 12.73 4.75
N ILE A 193 -8.22 12.11 5.85
CA ILE A 193 -7.26 11.02 5.83
C ILE A 193 -7.98 9.68 5.93
N TYR A 194 -8.68 9.42 7.04
CA TYR A 194 -9.48 8.20 7.25
C TYR A 194 -10.51 8.35 8.38
N GLY A 195 -11.49 7.46 8.41
CA GLY A 195 -12.52 7.35 9.45
C GLY A 195 -13.55 8.46 9.39
N ASN A 196 -14.44 8.42 8.38
CA ASN A 196 -15.44 9.47 8.16
C ASN A 196 -16.35 9.64 9.39
N ASN A 197 -16.89 8.56 9.92
CA ASN A 197 -17.83 8.58 11.04
C ASN A 197 -17.11 8.43 12.37
N PHE A 198 -16.23 7.44 12.44
CA PHE A 198 -15.47 7.08 13.61
C PHE A 198 -14.02 6.79 13.20
N ALA A 199 -13.05 6.92 14.10
CA ALA A 199 -11.68 6.50 13.88
C ALA A 199 -11.00 6.10 15.19
N THR A 200 -10.40 4.92 15.20
CA THR A 200 -9.31 4.58 16.14
C THR A 200 -7.98 4.75 15.41
N PHE A 201 -7.20 3.68 15.27
CA PHE A 201 -6.04 3.63 14.39
C PHE A 201 -6.41 2.84 13.13
N ALA A 202 -5.47 2.69 12.20
CA ALA A 202 -5.60 1.72 11.11
C ALA A 202 -5.95 0.34 11.68
N GLN A 203 -6.84 -0.39 11.01
CA GLN A 203 -7.32 -1.72 11.42
C GLN A 203 -6.98 -2.79 10.39
N GLY A 204 -6.84 -2.41 9.11
CA GLY A 204 -6.52 -3.33 8.03
C GLY A 204 -5.21 -3.00 7.34
N ILE A 205 -4.62 -4.03 6.75
CA ILE A 205 -3.44 -3.95 5.88
C ILE A 205 -3.61 -4.93 4.71
N THR A 206 -3.20 -4.53 3.52
CA THR A 206 -3.04 -5.42 2.37
C THR A 206 -1.67 -5.21 1.75
N VAL A 207 -1.10 -6.28 1.22
CA VAL A 207 0.17 -6.24 0.49
C VAL A 207 -0.03 -6.88 -0.88
N SER A 208 0.58 -6.32 -1.90
CA SER A 208 0.62 -6.91 -3.25
C SER A 208 2.00 -6.73 -3.87
N SER A 209 2.29 -7.51 -4.91
CA SER A 209 3.44 -7.28 -5.79
C SER A 209 2.91 -6.94 -7.19
N PRO A 210 2.92 -5.66 -7.62
CA PRO A 210 2.31 -5.28 -8.90
C PRO A 210 3.05 -5.86 -10.12
N ALA A 211 4.32 -6.20 -9.97
CA ALA A 211 5.14 -6.77 -11.04
C ALA A 211 4.88 -8.27 -11.27
N LEU A 212 4.27 -8.97 -10.31
CA LEU A 212 4.11 -10.42 -10.32
C LEU A 212 2.68 -10.81 -9.97
N LYS A 213 2.31 -12.06 -10.27
CA LYS A 213 1.05 -12.61 -9.76
C LYS A 213 1.20 -12.80 -8.24
N SER A 214 0.41 -12.05 -7.48
CA SER A 214 0.37 -12.18 -6.02
C SER A 214 -1.05 -12.32 -5.49
N GLU A 215 -1.22 -13.16 -4.47
CA GLU A 215 -2.49 -13.36 -3.77
C GLU A 215 -2.33 -13.02 -2.30
N TYR A 216 -3.20 -12.16 -1.76
CA TYR A 216 -3.18 -11.76 -0.36
C TYR A 216 -4.41 -12.29 0.38
N GLN A 217 -4.17 -13.01 1.47
CA GLN A 217 -5.18 -13.51 2.38
C GLN A 217 -5.18 -12.67 3.65
N ARG A 218 -6.35 -12.12 4.00
CA ARG A 218 -6.53 -11.35 5.24
C ARG A 218 -6.54 -12.31 6.43
N PHE A 219 -6.33 -11.76 7.64
CA PHE A 219 -6.39 -12.52 8.90
C PHE A 219 -7.57 -13.50 9.00
N GLN A 220 -8.76 -13.06 8.61
CA GLN A 220 -10.01 -13.83 8.70
C GLN A 220 -10.02 -15.09 7.81
N ASP A 221 -9.23 -15.07 6.73
CA ASP A 221 -9.13 -16.15 5.76
C ASP A 221 -8.00 -17.14 6.09
N LEU A 222 -7.14 -16.81 7.06
CA LEU A 222 -6.03 -17.67 7.48
C LEU A 222 -6.53 -18.90 8.23
N SER A 223 -5.76 -19.99 8.15
CA SER A 223 -5.99 -21.16 9.02
C SER A 223 -5.78 -20.81 10.50
N ASN A 224 -6.49 -21.50 11.39
CA ASN A 224 -6.40 -21.29 12.84
C ASN A 224 -4.96 -21.39 13.39
N GLN A 225 -4.10 -22.19 12.76
CA GLN A 225 -2.69 -22.31 13.17
C GLN A 225 -1.88 -21.05 12.86
N LEU A 226 -2.15 -20.39 11.73
CA LEU A 226 -1.44 -19.19 11.30
C LEU A 226 -1.95 -17.93 12.01
N GLN A 227 -3.23 -17.87 12.35
CA GLN A 227 -3.84 -16.72 13.05
C GLN A 227 -3.17 -16.41 14.40
N ASN A 228 -2.51 -17.37 15.04
CA ASN A 228 -1.78 -17.13 16.30
C ASN A 228 -0.48 -16.33 16.11
N SER A 229 0.06 -16.29 14.89
CA SER A 229 1.40 -15.76 14.60
C SER A 229 1.40 -14.67 13.53
N TYR A 230 0.34 -14.59 12.71
CA TYR A 230 0.30 -13.70 11.54
C TYR A 230 -1.03 -12.98 11.41
N SER A 231 -0.98 -11.74 10.91
CA SER A 231 -2.15 -10.91 10.58
C SER A 231 -2.61 -11.03 9.11
N GLY A 232 -1.82 -11.72 8.28
CA GLY A 232 -2.14 -11.96 6.88
C GLY A 232 -1.09 -12.87 6.22
N GLN A 233 -1.38 -13.30 5.00
CA GLN A 233 -0.46 -14.07 4.17
C GLN A 233 -0.41 -13.50 2.75
N LEU A 234 0.79 -13.29 2.23
CA LEU A 234 1.05 -12.91 0.85
C LEU A 234 1.74 -14.06 0.13
N ASN A 235 1.17 -14.52 -0.98
CA ASN A 235 1.79 -15.48 -1.88
C ASN A 235 2.29 -14.75 -3.13
N VAL A 236 3.57 -14.91 -3.48
CA VAL A 236 4.17 -14.32 -4.69
C VAL A 236 4.72 -15.42 -5.58
N ASP A 237 4.12 -15.58 -6.75
CA ASP A 237 4.49 -16.61 -7.70
C ASP A 237 5.61 -16.14 -8.65
N ASN A 238 6.37 -17.11 -9.18
CA ASN A 238 7.30 -16.93 -10.28
C ASN A 238 8.40 -15.87 -10.03
N PHE A 239 8.88 -15.76 -8.79
CA PHE A 239 9.91 -14.79 -8.44
C PHE A 239 11.28 -15.25 -8.94
N LYS A 240 12.04 -14.38 -9.63
CA LYS A 240 13.41 -14.65 -10.07
C LYS A 240 14.40 -14.37 -8.93
N SER A 241 15.23 -15.34 -8.55
CA SER A 241 16.23 -15.13 -7.48
C SER A 241 17.23 -14.04 -7.87
N GLY A 242 17.38 -13.03 -7.02
CA GLY A 242 18.23 -11.85 -7.26
C GLY A 242 17.50 -10.67 -7.92
N ASP A 243 16.23 -10.82 -8.29
CA ASP A 243 15.43 -9.71 -8.79
C ASP A 243 15.01 -8.75 -7.69
N THR A 244 14.58 -7.57 -8.12
CA THR A 244 14.04 -6.53 -7.24
C THR A 244 12.65 -6.90 -6.73
N GLY A 245 12.48 -6.86 -5.41
CA GLY A 245 11.20 -7.02 -4.76
C GLY A 245 10.39 -5.73 -4.88
N VAL A 246 9.39 -5.74 -5.76
CA VAL A 246 8.45 -4.62 -5.90
C VAL A 246 7.16 -4.94 -5.14
N PHE A 247 6.85 -4.15 -4.12
CA PHE A 247 5.68 -4.36 -3.27
C PHE A 247 4.92 -3.06 -3.02
N GLU A 248 3.59 -3.17 -2.92
CA GLU A 248 2.70 -2.11 -2.49
C GLU A 248 1.97 -2.52 -1.22
N VAL A 249 1.94 -1.60 -0.24
CA VAL A 249 1.23 -1.81 1.03
C VAL A 249 0.18 -0.74 1.22
N ALA A 250 -1.06 -1.15 1.46
CA ALA A 250 -2.17 -0.27 1.77
C ALA A 250 -2.66 -0.51 3.20
N PHE A 251 -2.97 0.56 3.93
CA PHE A 251 -3.63 0.49 5.23
C PHE A 251 -5.07 0.94 5.12
N TYR A 252 -5.93 0.38 5.97
CA TYR A 252 -7.37 0.62 5.97
C TYR A 252 -7.87 0.96 7.37
N ASP A 253 -8.90 1.78 7.44
CA ASP A 253 -9.65 2.02 8.67
C ASP A 253 -10.68 0.91 8.94
N GLN A 254 -11.50 1.09 9.99
CA GLN A 254 -12.52 0.11 10.38
C GLN A 254 -13.68 -0.04 9.38
N ASP A 255 -13.83 0.90 8.44
CA ASP A 255 -14.88 0.90 7.42
C ASP A 255 -14.34 0.41 6.05
N ASP A 256 -13.20 -0.30 6.05
CA ASP A 256 -12.46 -0.75 4.86
C ASP A 256 -12.07 0.40 3.90
N ARG A 257 -12.01 1.64 4.39
CA ARG A 257 -11.51 2.76 3.59
C ARG A 257 -9.98 2.83 3.70
N GLN A 258 -9.34 2.92 2.55
CA GLN A 258 -7.89 3.10 2.45
C GLN A 258 -7.47 4.44 3.04
N ILE A 259 -6.37 4.44 3.80
CA ILE A 259 -5.76 5.63 4.38
C ILE A 259 -5.18 6.50 3.28
N THR A 260 -5.44 7.81 3.34
CA THR A 260 -5.00 8.77 2.33
C THR A 260 -4.24 9.93 2.96
N PHE A 261 -3.04 10.27 2.47
CA PHE A 261 -2.34 11.48 2.88
C PHE A 261 -1.34 11.93 1.81
N ASP A 262 -0.80 13.13 1.98
CA ASP A 262 0.24 13.68 1.11
C ASP A 262 1.53 13.89 1.91
N ALA A 263 2.58 13.16 1.54
CA ALA A 263 3.90 13.26 2.17
C ALA A 263 4.49 14.69 2.06
N GLN A 264 4.18 15.44 1.00
CA GLN A 264 4.59 16.85 0.88
C GLN A 264 3.93 17.71 1.95
N LYS A 265 2.64 17.50 2.23
CA LYS A 265 1.91 18.23 3.29
C LYS A 265 2.47 17.92 4.68
N VAL A 266 2.94 16.70 4.91
CA VAL A 266 3.66 16.33 6.14
C VAL A 266 4.97 17.10 6.25
N ASN A 267 5.79 17.10 5.19
CA ASN A 267 7.10 17.76 5.16
C ASN A 267 7.01 19.28 5.27
N GLN A 268 5.97 19.89 4.68
CA GLN A 268 5.69 21.31 4.74
C GLN A 268 4.97 21.74 6.03
N LYS A 269 4.69 20.80 6.96
CA LYS A 269 3.96 21.04 8.22
C LYS A 269 2.59 21.70 8.01
N ILE A 270 1.91 21.32 6.93
CA ILE A 270 0.53 21.76 6.65
C ILE A 270 -0.45 21.03 7.57
N TYR A 271 -0.19 19.77 7.89
CA TYR A 271 -0.95 19.04 8.90
C TYR A 271 -0.56 19.49 10.31
N HIS A 272 -1.53 19.46 11.23
CA HIS A 272 -1.27 19.67 12.65
C HIS A 272 -0.27 18.64 13.19
N GLN A 273 0.53 19.01 14.19
CA GLN A 273 1.64 18.19 14.71
C GLN A 273 1.19 16.78 15.16
N SER A 274 0.02 16.66 15.79
CA SER A 274 -0.55 15.36 16.20
C SER A 274 -0.84 14.44 15.00
N ILE A 275 -1.27 14.98 13.88
CA ILE A 275 -1.49 14.23 12.62
C ILE A 275 -0.16 13.81 12.00
N VAL A 276 0.83 14.71 12.03
CA VAL A 276 2.19 14.41 11.55
C VAL A 276 2.81 13.26 12.33
N GLU A 277 2.68 13.25 13.66
CA GLU A 277 3.18 12.17 14.52
C GLU A 277 2.52 10.83 14.21
N GLU A 278 1.21 10.82 13.97
CA GLU A 278 0.49 9.61 13.58
C GLU A 278 0.95 9.08 12.22
N ILE A 279 1.05 9.96 11.21
CA ILE A 279 1.53 9.56 9.88
C ILE A 279 2.96 9.03 9.95
N LYS A 280 3.83 9.65 10.75
CA LYS A 280 5.22 9.22 10.92
C LYS A 280 5.36 7.87 11.64
N SER A 281 4.32 7.42 12.35
CA SER A 281 4.31 6.10 12.98
C SER A 281 4.09 4.96 12.00
N PHE A 282 3.60 5.24 10.79
CA PHE A 282 3.49 4.22 9.75
C PHE A 282 4.88 3.80 9.27
N SER A 283 5.23 2.55 9.58
CA SER A 283 6.46 1.93 9.12
C SER A 283 6.22 0.48 8.73
N ILE A 284 6.99 0.00 7.74
CA ILE A 284 6.93 -1.35 7.18
C ILE A 284 8.35 -1.87 7.06
N GLN A 285 8.60 -3.12 7.45
CA GLN A 285 9.90 -3.75 7.31
C GLN A 285 9.78 -5.19 6.85
N PHE A 286 10.51 -5.56 5.81
CA PHE A 286 10.64 -6.95 5.35
C PHE A 286 11.85 -7.61 6.01
N VAL A 287 11.63 -8.73 6.68
CA VAL A 287 12.66 -9.45 7.44
C VAL A 287 12.72 -10.92 7.01
N SER A 288 13.93 -11.44 6.89
CA SER A 288 14.19 -12.87 6.75
C SER A 288 14.56 -13.46 8.11
N ASN A 289 13.87 -14.53 8.51
CA ASN A 289 14.21 -15.28 9.72
C ASN A 289 15.20 -16.42 9.44
N ASN A 290 15.48 -16.71 8.17
CA ASN A 290 16.37 -17.79 7.77
C ASN A 290 17.39 -17.30 6.72
N LEU A 291 18.45 -16.67 7.23
CA LEU A 291 19.53 -16.12 6.40
C LEU A 291 20.30 -17.18 5.60
N THR A 292 20.13 -18.46 5.93
CA THR A 292 20.78 -19.59 5.23
C THR A 292 20.25 -19.75 3.81
N TYR A 293 18.93 -19.56 3.61
CA TYR A 293 18.25 -19.85 2.35
C TYR A 293 17.65 -18.62 1.66
N ILE A 294 17.50 -17.50 2.38
CA ILE A 294 16.99 -16.25 1.81
C ILE A 294 17.64 -15.04 2.45
N THR A 295 18.08 -14.11 1.60
CA THR A 295 18.69 -12.84 1.99
C THR A 295 18.00 -11.69 1.27
N ILE A 296 17.82 -10.57 1.97
CA ILE A 296 17.35 -9.32 1.40
C ILE A 296 18.53 -8.35 1.33
N ASN A 297 18.83 -7.85 0.14
CA ASN A 297 19.87 -6.85 -0.07
C ASN A 297 19.23 -5.51 -0.49
N GLY A 298 19.44 -4.45 0.29
CA GLY A 298 18.93 -3.10 -0.03
C GLY A 298 18.06 -2.50 1.07
N GLU A 299 17.27 -1.50 0.71
CA GLU A 299 16.35 -0.78 1.60
C GLU A 299 15.08 -1.61 1.82
N ASN A 300 15.03 -2.39 2.90
CA ASN A 300 13.90 -3.25 3.29
C ASN A 300 12.97 -2.62 4.34
N PHE A 301 13.15 -1.33 4.63
CA PHE A 301 12.37 -0.55 5.58
C PHE A 301 11.74 0.64 4.85
N VAL A 302 10.47 0.89 5.09
CA VAL A 302 9.73 1.99 4.50
C VAL A 302 8.94 2.76 5.55
N ASN A 303 8.92 4.08 5.38
CA ASN A 303 8.18 5.04 6.19
C ASN A 303 7.31 5.95 5.31
N TYR A 304 6.63 6.91 5.94
CA TYR A 304 5.74 7.88 5.28
C TYR A 304 6.31 8.61 4.05
N ASN A 305 7.64 8.72 3.88
CA ASN A 305 8.24 9.40 2.72
C ASN A 305 8.08 8.62 1.41
N LYS A 306 7.83 7.31 1.46
CA LYS A 306 7.60 6.45 0.28
C LYS A 306 6.10 6.23 0.00
N PHE A 307 5.23 7.02 0.62
CA PHE A 307 3.81 6.96 0.37
C PHE A 307 3.45 7.63 -0.96
N ASN A 308 2.76 6.90 -1.82
CA ASN A 308 2.23 7.39 -3.08
C ASN A 308 0.76 7.79 -2.90
N SER A 309 0.47 9.09 -2.95
CA SER A 309 -0.88 9.64 -2.78
C SER A 309 -1.84 9.37 -3.94
N THR A 310 -1.33 8.90 -5.10
CA THR A 310 -2.18 8.54 -6.26
C THR A 310 -2.78 7.16 -6.06
N THR A 311 -1.97 6.20 -5.61
CA THR A 311 -2.40 4.82 -5.33
C THR A 311 -2.83 4.61 -3.88
N ASN A 312 -2.54 5.57 -3.00
CA ASN A 312 -2.69 5.50 -1.54
C ASN A 312 -1.91 4.33 -0.91
N THR A 313 -0.76 3.98 -1.48
CA THR A 313 0.07 2.86 -1.04
C THR A 313 1.47 3.30 -0.65
N PHE A 314 2.10 2.56 0.25
CA PHE A 314 3.54 2.60 0.46
C PHE A 314 4.20 1.74 -0.62
N TYR A 315 5.10 2.33 -1.39
CA TYR A 315 5.79 1.65 -2.49
C TYR A 315 7.20 1.25 -2.06
N LEU A 316 7.54 -0.02 -2.28
CA LEU A 316 8.86 -0.58 -1.99
C LEU A 316 9.44 -1.21 -3.25
N ASP A 317 10.59 -0.72 -3.72
CA ASP A 317 11.24 -1.15 -4.96
C ASP A 317 12.77 -1.15 -4.89
N ASN A 318 13.35 -0.90 -3.71
CA ASN A 318 14.79 -0.67 -3.54
C ASN A 318 15.52 -1.82 -2.82
N PHE A 319 15.02 -3.04 -2.95
CA PHE A 319 15.70 -4.22 -2.40
C PHE A 319 15.56 -5.43 -3.31
N ASN A 320 16.58 -6.28 -3.31
CA ASN A 320 16.60 -7.54 -4.05
C ASN A 320 16.42 -8.70 -3.09
N ILE A 321 15.70 -9.73 -3.54
CA ILE A 321 15.49 -10.96 -2.77
C ILE A 321 16.30 -12.08 -3.41
N LEU A 322 17.31 -12.56 -2.67
CA LEU A 322 18.21 -13.62 -3.10
C LEU A 322 17.84 -14.91 -2.38
N SER A 323 17.68 -16.00 -3.13
CA SER A 323 17.35 -17.31 -2.56
C SER A 323 17.87 -18.47 -3.42
N VAL A 324 17.43 -19.70 -3.13
CA VAL A 324 17.68 -20.89 -3.93
C VAL A 324 16.59 -20.98 -5.02
N PRO A 325 16.94 -21.05 -6.32
CA PRO A 325 15.97 -21.28 -7.39
C PRO A 325 15.17 -22.57 -7.16
N MET A 326 13.93 -22.62 -7.69
CA MET A 326 12.99 -23.75 -7.47
C MET A 326 12.69 -24.06 -5.99
N SER A 327 12.81 -23.07 -5.11
CA SER A 327 12.46 -23.22 -3.70
C SER A 327 11.32 -22.28 -3.32
N THR A 328 10.70 -22.58 -2.18
CA THR A 328 9.74 -21.68 -1.53
C THR A 328 10.37 -21.16 -0.26
N GLN A 329 10.40 -19.85 -0.09
CA GLN A 329 10.91 -19.23 1.14
C GLN A 329 9.91 -18.26 1.74
N PHE A 330 10.16 -17.93 3.01
CA PHE A 330 9.26 -17.13 3.81
C PHE A 330 9.97 -15.87 4.30
N LEU A 331 9.28 -14.74 4.19
CA LEU A 331 9.64 -13.47 4.78
C LEU A 331 8.54 -13.03 5.76
N GLN A 332 8.92 -12.20 6.72
CA GLN A 332 7.97 -11.53 7.60
C GLN A 332 7.90 -10.06 7.22
N ILE A 333 6.68 -9.54 7.07
CA ILE A 333 6.43 -8.11 6.90
C ILE A 333 5.95 -7.58 8.24
N ASN A 334 6.86 -6.94 8.96
CA ASN A 334 6.57 -6.23 10.19
C ASN A 334 6.03 -4.85 9.86
N TYR A 335 5.07 -4.36 10.63
CA TYR A 335 4.54 -3.02 10.42
C TYR A 335 4.12 -2.35 11.74
N GLN A 336 4.12 -1.02 11.72
CA GLN A 336 3.66 -0.18 12.83
C GLN A 336 2.60 0.79 12.31
N ILE A 337 1.56 1.00 13.11
CA ILE A 337 0.40 1.85 12.79
C ILE A 337 -0.04 2.73 13.96
N LYS A 338 0.71 2.69 15.08
CA LYS A 338 0.40 3.42 16.31
C LYS A 338 1.64 4.19 16.77
N PRO A 339 1.50 5.46 17.19
CA PRO A 339 2.60 6.20 17.81
C PRO A 339 2.96 5.64 19.19
N SER A 340 4.25 5.71 19.55
CA SER A 340 4.78 5.20 20.82
C SER A 340 4.19 5.87 22.08
N LEU A 341 3.55 7.04 21.93
CA LEU A 341 2.89 7.77 23.03
C LEU A 341 1.57 7.12 23.49
N VAL A 342 1.03 6.17 22.72
CA VAL A 342 -0.15 5.40 23.11
C VAL A 342 0.32 4.25 23.99
N ASN A 343 0.21 4.39 25.31
CA ASN A 343 0.63 3.39 26.31
C ASN A 343 0.26 1.96 25.86
N GLU A 344 1.28 1.17 25.54
CA GLU A 344 1.26 -0.18 24.95
C GLU A 344 0.74 -1.28 25.89
N VAL A 345 0.18 -0.92 27.05
CA VAL A 345 -0.05 -1.85 28.18
C VAL A 345 -0.99 -3.01 27.83
N LEU A 346 -1.81 -2.92 26.76
CA LEU A 346 -2.84 -3.91 26.45
C LEU A 346 -2.89 -4.42 25.00
N GLN A 347 -2.11 -3.87 24.05
CA GLN A 347 -2.06 -4.43 22.70
C GLN A 347 -0.63 -4.41 22.16
N PRO A 348 0.00 -5.59 21.95
CA PRO A 348 1.30 -5.67 21.31
C PRO A 348 1.23 -5.09 19.89
N ASN A 349 2.41 -4.79 19.32
CA ASN A 349 2.54 -4.51 17.89
C ASN A 349 1.73 -5.54 17.08
N PRO A 350 1.09 -5.12 15.98
CA PRO A 350 0.30 -6.03 15.19
C PRO A 350 1.15 -7.22 14.73
N LEU A 351 0.55 -8.42 14.70
CA LEU A 351 1.23 -9.63 14.22
C LEU A 351 1.74 -9.38 12.79
N PRO A 352 2.93 -9.89 12.41
CA PRO A 352 3.47 -9.70 11.07
C PRO A 352 2.60 -10.35 9.99
N ILE A 353 2.85 -10.01 8.73
CA ILE A 353 2.32 -10.75 7.57
C ILE A 353 3.35 -11.79 7.15
N LEU A 354 2.91 -13.01 6.86
CA LEU A 354 3.73 -14.05 6.26
C LEU A 354 3.78 -13.86 4.75
N ALA A 355 4.96 -13.57 4.19
CA ALA A 355 5.15 -13.53 2.74
C ALA A 355 5.83 -14.82 2.27
N GLN A 356 5.10 -15.64 1.53
CA GLN A 356 5.57 -16.87 0.90
C GLN A 356 5.95 -16.58 -0.56
N ILE A 357 7.24 -16.71 -0.87
CA ILE A 357 7.81 -16.39 -2.17
C ILE A 357 8.17 -17.70 -2.89
N TYR A 358 7.59 -17.93 -4.06
CA TYR A 358 7.86 -19.09 -4.90
C TYR A 358 8.89 -18.72 -5.96
N PHE A 359 10.13 -19.21 -5.81
CA PHE A 359 11.21 -18.93 -6.74
C PHE A 359 11.13 -19.84 -7.97
N ARG A 360 11.16 -19.24 -9.16
CA ARG A 360 11.24 -20.00 -10.41
C ARG A 360 12.64 -20.54 -10.67
N ASN A 361 12.76 -21.44 -11.64
CA ASN A 361 14.06 -21.82 -12.18
C ASN A 361 14.66 -20.66 -12.98
N CYS A 362 15.98 -20.67 -13.17
CA CYS A 362 16.60 -19.77 -14.14
C CYS A 362 16.18 -20.17 -15.57
N GLU A 363 16.00 -19.20 -16.44
CA GLU A 363 15.53 -19.39 -17.82
C GLU A 363 16.68 -19.27 -18.83
N ILE A 364 16.49 -19.78 -20.06
CA ILE A 364 17.46 -19.56 -21.15
C ILE A 364 17.71 -18.05 -21.30
N GLY A 365 18.97 -17.66 -21.43
CA GLY A 365 19.40 -16.26 -21.42
C GLY A 365 19.79 -15.74 -20.04
N GLU A 366 19.61 -16.55 -19.00
CA GLU A 366 20.12 -16.32 -17.65
C GLU A 366 21.25 -17.30 -17.31
N ILE A 367 22.05 -16.96 -16.30
CA ILE A 367 23.08 -17.84 -15.74
C ILE A 367 22.96 -17.89 -14.22
N ILE A 368 23.34 -19.03 -13.64
CA ILE A 368 23.36 -19.20 -12.18
C ILE A 368 24.63 -18.55 -11.62
N LYS A 369 24.46 -17.57 -10.72
CA LYS A 369 25.56 -16.97 -9.95
C LYS A 369 25.41 -17.31 -8.47
N SER A 370 26.37 -18.05 -7.92
CA SER A 370 26.40 -18.33 -6.48
C SER A 370 26.72 -17.07 -5.68
N PHE A 371 25.88 -16.82 -4.68
CA PHE A 371 26.06 -15.75 -3.70
C PHE A 371 26.64 -16.31 -2.39
N THR A 372 26.15 -17.48 -1.98
CA THR A 372 26.77 -18.33 -0.95
C THR A 372 26.90 -19.76 -1.47
N GLU A 373 27.34 -20.71 -0.64
CA GLU A 373 27.33 -22.13 -1.00
C GLU A 373 25.92 -22.65 -1.35
N ILE A 374 24.89 -22.05 -0.75
CA ILE A 374 23.48 -22.44 -0.88
C ILE A 374 22.72 -21.47 -1.79
N ILE A 375 22.80 -20.17 -1.54
CA ILE A 375 22.02 -19.14 -2.24
C ILE A 375 22.64 -18.88 -3.63
N SER A 376 21.80 -18.91 -4.66
CA SER A 376 22.21 -18.64 -6.04
C SER A 376 21.18 -17.77 -6.77
N THR A 377 21.66 -16.81 -7.55
CA THR A 377 20.82 -15.86 -8.29
C THR A 377 20.75 -16.23 -9.76
N CYS A 378 19.64 -15.88 -10.42
CA CYS A 378 19.48 -15.98 -11.86
C CYS A 378 19.85 -14.62 -12.47
N SER A 379 21.05 -14.53 -13.04
CA SER A 379 21.54 -13.30 -13.66
C SER A 379 21.25 -13.31 -15.15
N TYR A 380 20.46 -12.36 -15.62
CA TYR A 380 20.20 -12.16 -17.04
C TYR A 380 21.47 -11.73 -17.78
N CYS A 381 21.71 -12.26 -18.98
CA CYS A 381 22.83 -11.85 -19.83
C CYS A 381 22.52 -10.48 -20.45
N SER A 382 23.21 -9.45 -19.97
CA SER A 382 23.06 -8.07 -20.42
C SER A 382 23.44 -7.87 -21.89
N LYS A 383 22.96 -6.78 -22.49
CA LYS A 383 23.33 -6.35 -23.85
C LYS A 383 24.82 -6.52 -24.16
N GLY A 384 25.12 -7.17 -25.28
CA GLY A 384 26.48 -7.53 -25.70
C GLY A 384 26.87 -8.96 -25.29
N THR A 385 26.03 -9.66 -24.54
CA THR A 385 26.24 -11.04 -24.12
C THR A 385 24.97 -11.88 -24.21
N TYR A 386 25.11 -13.20 -24.32
CA TYR A 386 23.98 -14.11 -24.46
C TYR A 386 24.25 -15.48 -23.80
N SER A 387 23.19 -16.26 -23.60
CA SER A 387 23.23 -17.69 -23.26
C SER A 387 22.07 -18.41 -23.93
N LEU A 388 22.34 -19.43 -24.75
CA LEU A 388 21.32 -20.26 -25.42
C LEU A 388 21.11 -21.61 -24.73
N GLN A 389 21.88 -21.90 -23.68
CA GLN A 389 21.82 -23.17 -22.96
C GLN A 389 20.93 -23.05 -21.73
N GLU A 390 20.28 -24.15 -21.36
CA GLU A 390 19.55 -24.25 -20.10
C GLU A 390 20.51 -24.08 -18.91
N PRO A 391 20.20 -23.19 -17.95
CA PRO A 391 21.07 -22.89 -16.82
C PRO A 391 21.03 -23.99 -15.77
N GLN A 392 21.63 -25.15 -16.08
CA GLN A 392 21.72 -26.31 -15.18
C GLN A 392 23.05 -26.38 -14.41
N SER A 393 24.07 -25.67 -14.89
CA SER A 393 25.39 -25.62 -14.26
C SER A 393 25.75 -24.20 -13.81
N LYS A 394 26.48 -24.10 -12.70
CA LYS A 394 27.10 -22.87 -12.20
C LYS A 394 28.27 -22.40 -13.08
N ASP A 395 28.79 -23.28 -13.94
CA ASP A 395 29.88 -22.96 -14.86
C ASP A 395 29.40 -22.27 -16.14
N LEU A 396 28.07 -22.22 -16.37
CA LEU A 396 27.51 -21.53 -17.52
C LEU A 396 27.75 -20.02 -17.40
N GLN A 397 28.34 -19.44 -18.44
CA GLN A 397 28.66 -18.02 -18.51
C GLN A 397 27.97 -17.38 -19.71
N CYS A 398 27.66 -16.08 -19.56
CA CYS A 398 27.20 -15.28 -20.68
C CYS A 398 28.34 -15.13 -21.70
N LEU A 399 28.12 -15.60 -22.91
CA LEU A 399 29.06 -15.51 -24.02
C LEU A 399 28.98 -14.12 -24.64
N LYS A 400 30.10 -13.56 -25.09
CA LYS A 400 30.10 -12.32 -25.88
C LYS A 400 29.42 -12.54 -27.22
N CYS A 401 28.75 -11.52 -27.74
CA CYS A 401 28.17 -11.62 -29.08
C CYS A 401 29.22 -12.08 -30.09
N PRO A 402 28.86 -13.02 -30.98
CA PRO A 402 29.77 -13.43 -32.04
C PRO A 402 29.98 -12.28 -33.03
N ASP A 403 31.13 -12.25 -33.71
CA ASP A 403 31.45 -11.18 -34.69
C ASP A 403 30.46 -11.13 -35.85
N SER A 404 29.74 -12.23 -36.09
CA SER A 404 28.66 -12.35 -37.08
C SER A 404 27.33 -11.74 -36.63
N ALA A 405 27.22 -11.25 -35.40
CA ALA A 405 26.01 -10.63 -34.85
C ALA A 405 26.05 -9.09 -34.90
N ILE A 406 24.89 -8.49 -35.09
CA ILE A 406 24.64 -7.05 -34.92
C ILE A 406 24.60 -6.74 -33.43
N ASP A 407 23.78 -7.49 -32.69
CA ASP A 407 23.70 -7.46 -31.24
C ASP A 407 23.25 -8.82 -30.68
N CYS A 408 23.33 -8.95 -29.37
CA CYS A 408 22.82 -10.09 -28.63
C CYS A 408 22.52 -9.66 -27.19
N GLU A 409 21.50 -10.27 -26.60
CA GLU A 409 21.06 -10.02 -25.24
C GLU A 409 20.22 -11.21 -24.75
N GLY A 410 20.46 -11.67 -23.52
CA GLY A 410 19.73 -12.79 -22.93
C GLY A 410 19.85 -14.06 -23.78
N ASN A 411 18.73 -14.51 -24.32
CA ASN A 411 18.61 -15.68 -25.18
C ASN A 411 18.52 -15.34 -26.68
N SER A 412 18.81 -14.10 -27.06
CA SER A 412 18.65 -13.62 -28.43
C SER A 412 19.99 -13.22 -29.04
N ILE A 413 20.17 -13.57 -30.32
CA ILE A 413 21.25 -13.10 -31.17
C ILE A 413 20.64 -12.60 -32.47
N THR A 414 20.88 -11.33 -32.78
CA THR A 414 20.50 -10.69 -34.05
C THR A 414 21.68 -10.79 -34.99
N ILE A 415 21.58 -11.56 -36.07
CA ILE A 415 22.70 -11.81 -36.98
C ILE A 415 22.85 -10.71 -38.04
N LYS A 416 24.07 -10.49 -38.54
CA LYS A 416 24.33 -9.58 -39.66
C LYS A 416 23.80 -10.17 -40.98
N ASN A 417 23.40 -9.31 -41.91
CA ASN A 417 23.17 -9.72 -43.30
C ASN A 417 24.42 -10.41 -43.87
N GLY A 418 24.23 -11.44 -44.69
CA GLY A 418 25.31 -12.26 -45.22
C GLY A 418 25.66 -13.48 -44.36
N TYR A 419 25.01 -13.67 -43.22
CA TYR A 419 25.22 -14.81 -42.34
C TYR A 419 23.93 -15.62 -42.18
N TRP A 420 24.10 -16.92 -41.96
CA TRP A 420 23.03 -17.89 -41.78
C TRP A 420 23.27 -18.71 -40.52
N ARG A 421 22.19 -19.11 -39.86
CA ARG A 421 22.20 -20.10 -38.78
C ARG A 421 21.02 -21.04 -38.98
N GLU A 422 21.11 -22.22 -38.39
CA GLU A 422 20.04 -23.22 -38.49
C GLU A 422 18.75 -22.79 -37.79
N ASN A 423 18.87 -22.19 -36.61
CA ASN A 423 17.75 -21.73 -35.80
C ASN A 423 18.22 -20.75 -34.71
N LYS A 424 17.27 -20.18 -33.96
CA LYS A 424 17.56 -19.19 -32.88
C LYS A 424 18.21 -19.78 -31.63
N GLN A 425 18.31 -21.11 -31.50
CA GLN A 425 18.89 -21.80 -30.33
C GLN A 425 20.36 -22.17 -30.52
N THR A 426 20.95 -21.89 -31.68
CA THR A 426 22.37 -22.13 -31.95
C THR A 426 23.13 -20.83 -32.20
N ASP A 427 24.37 -20.80 -31.73
CA ASP A 427 25.36 -19.76 -32.01
C ASP A 427 26.27 -20.10 -33.20
N GLN A 428 26.03 -21.25 -33.85
CA GLN A 428 26.74 -21.67 -35.07
C GLN A 428 26.26 -20.85 -36.26
N ILE A 429 26.88 -19.68 -36.42
CA ILE A 429 26.54 -18.69 -37.44
C ILE A 429 27.61 -18.71 -38.53
N ILE A 430 27.20 -19.01 -39.76
CA ILE A 430 28.08 -19.27 -40.90
C ILE A 430 27.88 -18.20 -41.96
N TYR A 431 28.97 -17.70 -42.54
CA TYR A 431 28.91 -16.75 -43.65
C TYR A 431 28.46 -17.44 -44.95
N CYS A 432 27.53 -16.82 -45.67
CA CYS A 432 27.00 -17.34 -46.93
C CYS A 432 27.94 -17.05 -48.09
N ILE A 433 28.94 -17.92 -48.24
CA ILE A 433 30.08 -17.73 -49.13
C ILE A 433 29.71 -17.55 -50.60
N ASN A 434 28.68 -18.26 -51.09
CA ASN A 434 28.33 -18.26 -52.50
C ASN A 434 27.47 -17.04 -52.91
N ASN A 435 26.59 -16.59 -52.01
CA ASN A 435 25.79 -15.39 -52.25
C ASN A 435 25.27 -14.79 -50.91
N PRO A 436 26.00 -13.82 -50.34
CA PRO A 436 25.65 -13.22 -49.06
C PRO A 436 24.29 -12.53 -49.04
N ASP A 437 23.84 -11.99 -50.18
CA ASP A 437 22.56 -11.28 -50.26
C ASP A 437 21.34 -12.18 -50.05
N LEU A 438 21.51 -13.51 -50.16
CA LEU A 438 20.44 -14.48 -49.88
C LEU A 438 20.19 -14.67 -48.39
N CYS A 439 21.19 -14.40 -47.55
CA CYS A 439 21.15 -14.63 -46.13
C CYS A 439 20.78 -13.36 -45.39
N ARG A 440 19.48 -13.19 -45.19
CA ARG A 440 18.87 -12.03 -44.55
C ARG A 440 17.64 -12.50 -43.81
N GLU A 441 17.46 -11.99 -42.60
CA GLU A 441 16.25 -12.28 -41.83
C GLU A 441 15.01 -11.74 -42.55
N ASP A 442 14.07 -12.64 -42.86
CA ASP A 442 12.73 -12.28 -43.28
C ASP A 442 11.85 -12.08 -42.03
N PRO A 443 11.39 -10.85 -41.77
CA PRO A 443 10.65 -10.54 -40.54
C PRO A 443 9.27 -11.19 -40.48
N LYS A 444 8.73 -11.71 -41.60
CA LYS A 444 7.39 -12.32 -41.63
C LYS A 444 7.40 -13.79 -41.20
N ILE A 445 8.47 -14.51 -41.51
CA ILE A 445 8.56 -15.95 -41.24
C ILE A 445 9.71 -16.33 -40.31
N SER A 446 10.48 -15.35 -39.82
CA SER A 446 11.60 -15.55 -38.90
C SER A 446 12.63 -16.57 -39.42
N GLN A 447 12.86 -16.58 -40.75
CA GLN A 447 13.94 -17.33 -41.37
C GLN A 447 15.06 -16.40 -41.80
N GLU A 448 16.28 -16.92 -41.75
CA GLU A 448 17.51 -16.24 -42.14
C GLU A 448 17.76 -16.25 -43.67
N CYS A 449 16.73 -16.53 -44.47
CA CYS A 449 16.77 -16.57 -45.94
C CYS A 449 15.76 -15.62 -46.56
N ILE A 450 16.12 -14.99 -47.69
CA ILE A 450 15.18 -14.23 -48.50
C ILE A 450 14.14 -15.14 -49.19
N GLU A 451 13.03 -14.54 -49.61
CA GLU A 451 11.90 -15.24 -50.24
C GLU A 451 12.35 -16.20 -51.36
N GLY A 452 11.90 -17.46 -51.25
CA GLY A 452 12.14 -18.53 -52.21
C GLY A 452 13.35 -19.43 -51.92
N TYR A 453 14.21 -19.02 -50.98
CA TYR A 453 15.40 -19.77 -50.56
C TYR A 453 15.18 -20.40 -49.18
N VAL A 454 15.79 -21.57 -48.96
CA VAL A 454 15.69 -22.38 -47.74
C VAL A 454 16.97 -23.20 -47.53
N GLY A 455 17.08 -23.81 -46.35
CA GLY A 455 18.16 -24.74 -46.00
C GLY A 455 19.50 -24.05 -45.69
N PRO A 456 20.55 -24.83 -45.45
CA PRO A 456 21.87 -24.31 -45.11
C PRO A 456 22.37 -23.27 -46.13
N LEU A 457 22.82 -22.13 -45.61
CA LEU A 457 23.34 -21.00 -46.39
C LEU A 457 22.35 -20.41 -47.41
N CYS A 458 21.06 -20.74 -47.29
CA CYS A 458 20.02 -20.32 -48.24
C CYS A 458 20.30 -20.78 -49.68
N GLU A 459 20.94 -21.92 -49.87
CA GLU A 459 21.39 -22.42 -51.18
C GLU A 459 20.39 -23.38 -51.86
N THR A 460 19.27 -23.64 -51.21
CA THR A 460 18.21 -24.53 -51.71
C THR A 460 16.95 -23.74 -52.01
N CYS A 461 16.25 -24.09 -53.09
CA CYS A 461 14.96 -23.48 -53.40
C CYS A 461 13.83 -24.21 -52.68
N ASP A 462 12.82 -23.48 -52.22
CA ASP A 462 11.62 -24.07 -51.65
C ASP A 462 10.72 -24.68 -52.74
N ASN A 463 11.16 -25.83 -53.27
CA ASN A 463 10.46 -26.54 -54.34
C ASN A 463 9.08 -27.05 -53.89
N LEU A 464 8.89 -27.24 -52.58
CA LEU A 464 7.68 -27.81 -52.00
C LEU A 464 6.69 -26.72 -51.54
N GLY A 465 7.16 -25.50 -51.29
CA GLY A 465 6.37 -24.40 -50.72
C GLY A 465 6.13 -24.59 -49.22
N GLN A 466 7.08 -25.20 -48.53
CA GLN A 466 6.98 -25.52 -47.09
C GLN A 466 7.24 -24.30 -46.21
N VAL A 467 8.09 -23.39 -46.67
CA VAL A 467 8.49 -22.18 -45.94
C VAL A 467 7.73 -20.97 -46.50
N TRP A 468 7.64 -20.87 -47.83
CA TRP A 468 7.00 -19.76 -48.52
C TRP A 468 5.60 -20.18 -49.01
N ILE A 469 4.67 -20.30 -48.07
CA ILE A 469 3.32 -20.84 -48.30
C ILE A 469 2.62 -20.13 -49.47
N GLY A 470 2.10 -20.91 -50.41
CA GLY A 470 1.38 -20.42 -51.59
C GLY A 470 2.25 -20.18 -52.82
N LYS A 471 3.58 -20.30 -52.70
CA LYS A 471 4.52 -20.24 -53.81
C LYS A 471 5.48 -21.43 -53.78
N ARG A 472 6.04 -21.78 -54.94
CA ARG A 472 7.08 -22.80 -55.08
C ARG A 472 8.20 -22.24 -55.92
N TYR A 473 9.42 -22.59 -55.58
CA TYR A 473 10.61 -22.02 -56.19
C TYR A 473 11.53 -23.14 -56.68
N THR A 474 12.13 -22.98 -57.86
CA THR A 474 13.05 -23.96 -58.43
C THR A 474 14.33 -23.31 -58.97
N LYS A 475 15.39 -24.13 -59.10
CA LYS A 475 16.71 -23.68 -59.58
C LYS A 475 16.66 -23.33 -61.06
N ILE A 476 17.32 -22.25 -61.45
CA ILE A 476 17.52 -21.88 -62.85
C ILE A 476 18.68 -22.68 -63.44
N PHE A 477 18.49 -23.30 -64.60
CA PHE A 477 19.43 -24.24 -65.21
C PHE A 477 20.84 -23.66 -65.46
N ASP A 478 20.93 -22.37 -65.77
CA ASP A 478 22.19 -21.68 -66.13
C ASP A 478 22.82 -20.86 -64.98
N LYS A 479 22.19 -20.83 -63.80
CA LYS A 479 22.67 -20.02 -62.67
C LYS A 479 22.64 -20.82 -61.38
N GLN A 480 23.83 -21.27 -60.97
CA GLN A 480 24.03 -21.95 -59.70
C GLN A 480 23.56 -21.04 -58.55
N TYR A 481 22.75 -21.57 -57.64
CA TYR A 481 22.20 -20.86 -56.45
C TYR A 481 21.19 -19.73 -56.74
N GLN A 482 20.54 -19.71 -57.90
CA GLN A 482 19.39 -18.83 -58.13
C GLN A 482 18.07 -19.60 -58.15
N CYS A 483 17.14 -19.15 -57.31
CA CYS A 483 15.78 -19.65 -57.23
C CYS A 483 14.82 -18.71 -57.95
N SER A 484 13.88 -19.28 -58.70
CA SER A 484 12.81 -18.56 -59.38
C SER A 484 11.47 -19.24 -59.10
N GLU A 485 10.40 -18.45 -59.03
CA GLU A 485 9.06 -19.00 -58.81
C GLU A 485 8.69 -19.93 -59.97
N CYS A 486 8.20 -21.14 -59.66
CA CYS A 486 7.87 -22.17 -60.65
C CYS A 486 6.85 -21.69 -61.69
N SER A 487 5.98 -20.76 -61.33
CA SER A 487 4.99 -20.13 -62.23
C SER A 487 5.64 -19.28 -63.34
N GLN A 488 6.90 -18.90 -63.18
CA GLN A 488 7.63 -17.98 -64.08
C GLN A 488 8.69 -18.68 -64.95
N VAL A 489 8.95 -19.97 -64.74
CA VAL A 489 9.98 -20.73 -65.47
C VAL A 489 9.43 -21.24 -66.81
N LYS A 490 9.90 -20.67 -67.93
CA LYS A 490 9.58 -21.13 -69.29
C LYS A 490 10.42 -22.36 -69.66
N VAL A 491 9.81 -23.55 -69.68
CA VAL A 491 10.44 -24.77 -70.19
C VAL A 491 10.54 -24.71 -71.73
N TYR A 492 11.75 -24.55 -72.27
CA TYR A 492 12.00 -24.73 -73.70
C TYR A 492 12.07 -26.24 -74.02
N ASN A 493 10.95 -26.84 -74.41
CA ASN A 493 10.92 -28.19 -74.97
C ASN A 493 11.56 -28.20 -76.36
N LYS A 494 12.83 -28.58 -76.46
CA LYS A 494 13.47 -28.94 -77.75
C LYS A 494 13.19 -30.41 -78.05
N ILE A 495 12.00 -30.71 -78.56
CA ILE A 495 11.70 -32.02 -79.15
C ILE A 495 12.35 -32.05 -80.55
N LYS A 496 13.46 -32.78 -80.70
CA LYS A 496 13.98 -33.17 -82.03
C LYS A 496 13.11 -34.31 -82.56
N THR A 497 12.18 -34.01 -83.46
CA THR A 497 11.56 -35.02 -84.33
C THR A 497 12.45 -35.23 -85.56
N THR A 498 13.20 -36.34 -85.58
CA THR A 498 13.77 -36.90 -86.81
C THR A 498 12.78 -37.87 -87.42
N SER A 499 12.10 -37.45 -88.49
CA SER A 499 11.34 -38.34 -89.38
C SER A 499 12.17 -38.65 -90.63
N HIS A 500 12.77 -39.84 -90.67
CA HIS A 500 13.18 -40.47 -91.92
C HIS A 500 11.99 -41.28 -92.46
N ILE A 501 11.45 -40.89 -93.62
CA ILE A 501 10.72 -41.79 -94.52
C ILE A 501 11.30 -41.63 -95.91
N LYS A 502 11.72 -42.76 -96.47
CA LYS A 502 12.25 -42.95 -97.83
C LYS A 502 11.17 -42.69 -98.88
N GLN A 503 11.58 -42.10 -100.01
CA GLN A 503 11.45 -42.71 -101.34
C GLN A 503 12.66 -42.33 -102.17
#